data_AF-A0A8T1K2K6-F1
#
_entry.id   AF-A0A8T1K2K6-F1
#
_cell.length_a   1.000
_cell.length_b   1.000
_cell.length_c   1.000
_cell.angle_alpha   90.00
_cell.angle_beta   90.00
_cell.angle_gamma   90.00
#
_symmetry.space_group_name_H-M   'P 1'
#
loop_
_entity.id
_entity.type
_entity.pdbx_description
1 polymer ?
#
loop_
_entity_poly.entity_id
_entity_poly.type
_entity_poly.pdbx_seq_one_letter_code
_entity_poly.pdbx_strand_id
1 'polypeptide(L)'
;MVGASKVETEALEVEIDEENTKGTASTSCYDRLFTDVELDMLERGGDQVVKDEPEEYEKELEERLFPLNDKEIMLRVQRNAEEQEKPTLAEMSAVLGYLKRCWNARLEHLERRSTG
;
A
#
# COMPACT_ATOMS: atom_id res chain seq x y z
N MET A 1 -71.24 12.92 21.30
CA MET A 1 -70.52 14.13 21.73
C MET A 1 -69.54 13.71 22.81
N VAL A 2 -68.24 13.79 22.50
CA VAL A 2 -67.02 13.68 23.33
C VAL A 2 -66.94 12.58 24.42
N GLY A 3 -65.88 11.78 24.32
CA GLY A 3 -65.32 11.04 25.43
C GLY A 3 -63.99 10.40 25.05
N ALA A 4 -62.92 11.19 25.04
CA ALA A 4 -61.55 10.70 24.86
C ALA A 4 -61.08 9.95 26.12
N SER A 5 -60.36 8.84 25.95
CA SER A 5 -59.51 8.23 26.98
C SER A 5 -58.44 7.44 26.22
N LYS A 6 -57.35 8.12 25.84
CA LYS A 6 -56.06 8.14 26.53
C LYS A 6 -55.46 6.73 26.62
N VAL A 7 -54.63 6.43 25.62
CA VAL A 7 -53.65 5.34 25.66
C VAL A 7 -52.58 5.80 26.63
N GLU A 8 -52.65 5.31 27.86
CA GLU A 8 -51.53 5.31 28.80
C GLU A 8 -50.98 3.90 28.82
N THR A 9 -49.94 3.67 28.02
CA THR A 9 -49.02 2.56 28.24
C THR A 9 -47.98 3.06 29.24
N GLU A 10 -48.31 2.93 30.52
CA GLU A 10 -47.34 3.06 31.61
C GLU A 10 -46.42 1.83 31.62
N ALA A 11 -45.14 2.13 31.49
CA ALA A 11 -43.97 1.44 32.01
C ALA A 11 -44.13 -0.04 32.41
N LEU A 12 -43.60 -0.94 31.57
CA LEU A 12 -42.74 -1.99 32.13
C LEU A 12 -41.33 -1.43 32.12
N GLU A 13 -40.93 -0.94 33.28
CA GLU A 13 -39.54 -0.71 33.64
C GLU A 13 -38.78 -2.00 33.34
N VAL A 14 -38.01 -1.98 32.25
CA VAL A 14 -36.91 -2.93 32.13
C VAL A 14 -35.86 -2.37 33.06
N GLU A 15 -35.87 -2.85 34.30
CA GLU A 15 -34.67 -2.84 35.13
C GLU A 15 -33.63 -3.67 34.37
N ILE A 16 -32.88 -3.00 33.50
CA ILE A 16 -31.60 -3.50 33.05
C ILE A 16 -30.71 -3.25 34.26
N ASP A 17 -30.67 -4.23 35.15
CA ASP A 17 -29.65 -4.28 36.19
C ASP A 17 -28.30 -4.03 35.51
N GLU A 18 -27.73 -2.85 35.79
CA GLU A 18 -26.35 -2.49 35.50
C GLU A 18 -25.40 -3.33 36.37
N GLU A 19 -25.57 -4.63 36.37
CA GLU A 19 -24.72 -5.51 37.17
C GLU A 19 -24.73 -6.92 36.59
N ASN A 20 -24.15 -7.08 35.39
CA ASN A 20 -23.22 -8.18 35.11
C ASN A 20 -22.82 -8.21 33.63
N THR A 21 -21.84 -7.39 33.27
CA THR A 21 -20.79 -7.88 32.37
C THR A 21 -19.47 -7.74 33.11
N LYS A 22 -19.33 -8.52 34.19
CA LYS A 22 -18.02 -8.91 34.69
C LYS A 22 -17.36 -9.75 33.60
N GLY A 23 -16.78 -9.05 32.62
CA GLY A 23 -15.77 -9.62 31.74
C GLY A 23 -14.76 -10.28 32.66
N THR A 24 -14.70 -11.60 32.55
CA THR A 24 -13.81 -12.46 33.30
C THR A 24 -12.42 -11.84 33.35
N ALA A 25 -11.77 -11.88 34.53
CA ALA A 25 -10.36 -11.56 34.68
C ALA A 25 -9.53 -12.58 33.88
N SER A 26 -9.44 -12.35 32.58
CA SER A 26 -8.58 -13.09 31.71
C SER A 26 -7.19 -12.47 31.86
N THR A 27 -6.22 -13.33 32.14
CA THR A 27 -4.82 -12.99 32.47
C THR A 27 -4.03 -12.57 31.24
N SER A 28 -4.73 -12.30 30.14
CA SER A 28 -4.18 -11.87 28.88
C SER A 28 -4.27 -10.35 28.89
N CYS A 29 -3.14 -9.67 28.80
CA CYS A 29 -3.06 -8.21 28.78
C CYS A 29 -3.74 -7.55 27.56
N TYR A 30 -4.55 -8.29 26.81
CA TYR A 30 -5.15 -7.91 25.55
C TYR A 30 -6.68 -8.08 25.49
N ASP A 31 -7.37 -8.44 26.58
CA ASP A 31 -8.80 -8.79 26.49
C ASP A 31 -9.73 -7.59 26.29
N ARG A 32 -9.28 -6.39 26.69
CA ARG A 32 -9.98 -5.14 26.39
C ARG A 32 -8.98 -4.03 26.16
N LEU A 33 -8.71 -3.77 24.87
CA LEU A 33 -7.73 -2.77 24.44
C LEU A 33 -8.26 -1.33 24.51
N PHE A 34 -9.58 -1.15 24.52
CA PHE A 34 -10.23 0.15 24.52
C PHE A 34 -11.36 0.25 25.55
N THR A 35 -11.47 1.42 26.16
CA THR A 35 -12.61 1.81 26.99
C THR A 35 -13.83 2.15 26.13
N ASP A 36 -15.03 2.12 26.71
CA ASP A 36 -16.27 2.47 25.98
C ASP A 36 -16.25 3.90 25.43
N VAL A 37 -15.60 4.81 26.15
CA VAL A 37 -15.42 6.20 25.73
C VAL A 37 -14.50 6.29 24.50
N GLU A 38 -13.40 5.54 24.47
CA GLU A 38 -12.49 5.52 23.31
C GLU A 38 -13.17 4.90 22.08
N LEU A 39 -14.05 3.90 22.27
CA LEU A 39 -14.86 3.32 21.20
C LEU A 39 -15.89 4.31 20.66
N ASP A 40 -16.62 5.02 21.53
CA ASP A 40 -17.58 6.06 21.11
C ASP A 40 -16.88 7.20 20.36
N MET A 41 -15.66 7.58 20.75
CA MET A 41 -14.86 8.57 20.03
C MET A 41 -14.47 8.11 18.62
N LEU A 42 -14.18 6.82 18.46
CA LEU A 42 -13.86 6.23 17.16
C LEU A 42 -15.11 6.07 16.28
N GLU A 43 -16.24 5.67 16.87
CA GLU A 43 -17.53 5.49 16.18
C GLU A 43 -18.15 6.83 15.75
N ARG A 44 -18.06 7.87 16.60
CA ARG A 44 -18.45 9.23 16.23
C ARG A 44 -17.54 9.85 15.18
N GLY A 45 -16.47 9.15 14.78
CA GLY A 45 -15.49 9.63 13.81
C GLY A 45 -14.96 10.99 14.24
N GLY A 46 -14.62 11.13 15.54
CA GLY A 46 -14.12 12.40 16.07
C GLY A 46 -13.03 12.93 15.16
N ASP A 47 -12.96 14.26 15.00
CA ASP A 47 -12.07 15.02 14.11
C ASP A 47 -10.59 14.71 14.35
N GLN A 48 -10.17 13.47 14.13
CA GLN A 48 -8.85 13.13 13.73
C GLN A 48 -8.75 13.80 12.38
N VAL A 49 -8.20 15.02 12.41
CA VAL A 49 -7.71 15.71 11.23
C VAL A 49 -6.71 14.75 10.61
N VAL A 50 -7.21 13.84 9.77
CA VAL A 50 -6.40 13.04 8.87
C VAL A 50 -5.76 14.11 8.01
N LYS A 51 -4.51 14.41 8.33
CA LYS A 51 -3.72 15.30 7.50
C LYS A 51 -3.69 14.65 6.14
N ASP A 52 -4.08 15.39 5.10
CA ASP A 52 -3.89 14.94 3.74
C ASP A 52 -2.43 14.51 3.61
N GLU A 53 -2.22 13.23 3.33
CA GLU A 53 -0.88 12.72 3.08
C GLU A 53 -0.33 13.45 1.84
N PRO A 54 0.89 14.01 1.92
CA PRO A 54 1.48 14.62 0.75
C PRO A 54 1.67 13.55 -0.32
N GLU A 55 1.25 13.88 -1.54
CA GLU A 55 1.39 13.02 -2.72
C GLU A 55 2.88 12.66 -2.90
N GLU A 56 3.26 11.40 -2.64
CA GLU A 56 4.67 10.95 -2.58
C GLU A 56 5.34 10.85 -3.96
N TYR A 57 4.59 11.02 -5.05
CA TYR A 57 5.12 10.91 -6.40
C TYR A 57 5.39 12.27 -7.02
N GLU A 58 6.59 12.44 -7.56
CA GLU A 58 6.93 13.57 -8.44
C GLU A 58 6.02 13.53 -9.68
N LYS A 59 5.07 14.47 -9.76
CA LYS A 59 4.15 14.64 -10.93
C LYS A 59 4.88 14.77 -12.27
N GLU A 60 6.13 15.20 -12.23
CA GLU A 60 7.01 15.30 -13.40
C GLU A 60 7.32 13.94 -14.06
N LEU A 61 7.13 12.80 -13.39
CA LEU A 61 7.29 11.48 -14.01
C LEU A 61 6.28 11.21 -15.12
N GLU A 62 5.05 11.73 -14.99
CA GLU A 62 4.02 11.62 -16.02
C GLU A 62 4.36 12.52 -17.22
N GLU A 63 4.92 13.70 -16.96
CA GLU A 63 5.33 14.67 -18.01
C GLU A 63 6.60 14.23 -18.77
N ARG A 64 7.44 13.39 -18.15
CA ARG A 64 8.61 12.76 -18.80
C ARG A 64 8.23 11.61 -19.73
N LEU A 65 6.97 11.19 -19.73
CA LEU A 65 6.50 10.17 -20.66
C LEU A 65 6.44 10.80 -22.06
N PHE A 66 7.54 10.69 -22.81
CA PHE A 66 7.51 10.97 -24.24
C PHE A 66 6.35 10.19 -24.85
N PRO A 67 5.46 10.82 -25.65
CA PRO A 67 4.40 10.12 -26.33
C PRO A 67 5.00 8.96 -27.11
N LEU A 68 4.81 7.75 -26.59
CA LEU A 68 5.24 6.52 -27.25
C LEU A 68 4.37 6.43 -28.50
N ASN A 69 4.96 6.71 -29.66
CA ASN A 69 4.27 6.46 -30.92
C ASN A 69 4.27 4.95 -31.14
N ASP A 70 3.25 4.27 -30.62
CA ASP A 70 3.11 2.81 -30.67
C ASP A 70 3.32 2.27 -32.08
N LYS A 71 2.89 3.02 -33.11
CA LYS A 71 3.10 2.65 -34.52
C LYS A 71 4.59 2.62 -34.90
N GLU A 72 5.35 3.63 -34.50
CA GLU A 72 6.80 3.68 -34.75
C GLU A 72 7.53 2.56 -34.00
N ILE A 73 7.11 2.24 -32.77
CA ILE A 73 7.67 1.12 -32.00
C ILE A 73 7.41 -0.19 -32.70
N MET A 74 6.16 -0.43 -33.13
CA MET A 74 5.79 -1.64 -33.85
C MET A 74 6.59 -1.81 -35.15
N LEU A 75 6.79 -0.72 -35.91
CA LEU A 75 7.63 -0.72 -37.11
C LEU A 75 9.09 -1.06 -36.79
N ARG A 76 9.64 -0.55 -35.68
CA ARG A 76 11.00 -0.87 -35.24
C ARG A 76 11.13 -2.32 -34.79
N VAL A 77 10.15 -2.83 -34.06
CA VAL A 77 10.11 -4.24 -33.63
C VAL A 77 10.08 -5.16 -34.85
N GLN A 78 9.24 -4.84 -35.83
CA GLN A 78 9.17 -5.61 -37.06
C GLN A 78 10.49 -5.57 -37.84
N ARG A 79 11.06 -4.38 -38.05
CA ARG A 79 12.36 -4.23 -38.72
C ARG A 79 13.47 -4.98 -37.98
N ASN A 80 13.53 -4.87 -36.66
CA ASN A 80 14.51 -5.61 -35.85
C ASN A 80 14.32 -7.14 -35.97
N ALA A 81 13.09 -7.62 -36.05
CA ALA A 81 12.82 -9.05 -36.25
C ALA A 81 13.20 -9.55 -37.65
N GLU A 82 13.10 -8.69 -38.67
CA GLU A 82 13.45 -9.00 -40.06
C GLU A 82 14.97 -8.88 -40.32
N GLU A 83 15.63 -7.85 -39.76
CA GLU A 83 17.03 -7.52 -40.02
C GLU A 83 18.02 -8.15 -39.04
N GLN A 84 17.61 -8.45 -37.80
CA GLN A 84 18.54 -9.02 -36.82
C GLN A 84 18.57 -10.55 -36.91
N GLU A 85 19.75 -11.07 -37.25
CA GLU A 85 20.04 -12.48 -37.05
C GLU A 85 20.00 -12.80 -35.55
N LYS A 86 19.38 -13.93 -35.20
CA LYS A 86 19.39 -14.41 -33.81
C LYS A 86 20.84 -14.67 -33.42
N PRO A 87 21.38 -14.03 -32.39
CA PRO A 87 22.76 -14.24 -32.02
C PRO A 87 22.98 -15.71 -31.65
N THR A 88 24.12 -16.23 -32.03
CA THR A 88 24.53 -17.57 -31.66
C THR A 88 24.82 -17.62 -30.15
N LEU A 89 24.73 -18.81 -29.56
CA LEU A 89 25.07 -19.01 -28.16
C LEU A 89 26.51 -18.55 -27.85
N ALA A 90 27.43 -18.73 -28.80
CA ALA A 90 28.82 -18.29 -28.67
C ALA A 90 28.93 -16.76 -28.57
N GLU A 91 28.23 -16.01 -29.42
CA GLU A 91 28.23 -14.54 -29.40
C GLU A 91 27.63 -14.00 -28.11
N MET A 92 26.50 -14.56 -27.66
CA MET A 92 25.91 -14.19 -26.37
C MET A 92 26.89 -14.46 -25.21
N SER A 93 27.55 -15.63 -25.22
CA SER A 93 28.53 -15.98 -24.19
C SER A 93 29.73 -15.04 -24.17
N ALA A 94 30.19 -14.57 -25.34
CA ALA A 94 31.29 -13.63 -25.45
C ALA A 94 30.92 -12.25 -24.90
N VAL A 95 29.73 -11.75 -25.22
CA VAL A 95 29.22 -10.48 -24.70
C VAL A 95 29.07 -10.53 -23.18
N LEU A 96 28.45 -11.60 -22.65
CA LEU A 96 28.30 -11.79 -21.20
C LEU A 96 29.67 -11.93 -20.51
N GLY A 97 30.61 -12.63 -21.14
CA GLY A 97 31.98 -12.76 -20.66
C GLY A 97 32.72 -11.42 -20.61
N TYR A 98 32.53 -10.56 -21.62
CA TYR A 98 33.08 -9.21 -21.62
C TYR A 98 32.50 -8.36 -20.49
N LEU A 99 31.17 -8.34 -20.34
CA LEU A 99 30.49 -7.58 -19.29
C LEU A 99 30.96 -8.00 -17.89
N LYS A 100 31.09 -9.31 -17.65
CA LYS A 100 31.61 -9.84 -16.38
C LYS A 100 33.03 -9.36 -16.08
N ARG A 101 33.91 -9.38 -17.07
CA ARG A 101 35.30 -8.87 -16.91
C ARG A 101 35.33 -7.38 -16.61
N CYS A 102 34.54 -6.57 -17.32
CA CYS A 102 34.46 -5.13 -17.10
C CYS A 102 33.91 -4.79 -15.70
N TRP A 103 32.88 -5.51 -15.26
CA TRP A 103 32.32 -5.32 -13.93
C TRP A 103 33.33 -5.67 -12.83
N ASN A 104 34.03 -6.80 -12.96
CA ASN A 104 35.10 -7.18 -12.04
C ASN A 104 36.23 -6.14 -12.00
N ALA A 105 36.70 -5.67 -13.16
CA ALA A 105 37.76 -4.66 -13.22
C ALA A 105 37.34 -3.34 -12.55
N ARG A 106 36.07 -2.94 -12.70
CA ARG A 106 35.51 -1.77 -12.02
C ARG A 106 35.44 -1.97 -10.51
N LEU A 107 35.04 -3.16 -10.06
CA LEU A 107 34.99 -3.51 -8.64
C LEU A 107 36.38 -3.45 -8.00
N GLU A 108 37.38 -4.10 -8.61
CA GLU A 108 38.77 -4.05 -8.14
C GLU A 108 39.33 -2.62 -8.09
N HIS A 109 38.96 -1.79 -9.06
CA HIS A 109 39.36 -0.37 -9.05
C HIS A 109 38.76 0.37 -7.85
N LEU A 110 37.49 0.10 -7.50
CA LEU A 110 36.83 0.73 -6.35
C LEU A 110 37.45 0.25 -5.03
N GLU A 111 37.75 -1.05 -4.91
CA GLU A 111 38.43 -1.62 -3.74
C GLU A 111 39.83 -1.04 -3.53
N ARG A 112 40.61 -0.87 -4.60
CA ARG A 112 41.92 -0.20 -4.56
C ARG A 112 41.83 1.27 -4.16
N ARG A 113 40.74 1.96 -4.53
CA ARG A 113 40.52 3.36 -4.13
C ARG A 113 40.07 3.47 -2.66
N SER A 114 39.44 2.45 -2.11
CA SER A 114 38.97 2.45 -0.72
C SER A 114 40.05 2.07 0.30
N THR A 115 41.09 1.36 -0.13
CA THR A 115 42.20 0.89 0.72
C THR A 115 43.45 1.76 0.66
N GLY A 116 43.44 2.80 -0.18
CA GLY A 116 44.54 3.76 -0.37
C GLY A 116 44.29 5.12 0.25
#